data_AF-A3XG81-F1
#
_entry.id   AF-A3XG81-F1
#
_cell.length_a   1.000
_cell.length_b   1.000
_cell.length_c   1.000
_cell.angle_alpha   90.00
_cell.angle_beta   90.00
_cell.angle_gamma   90.00
#
_symmetry.space_group_name_H-M   'P 1'
#
loop_
_entity.id
_entity.type
_entity.pdbx_description
1 polymer ?
#
loop_
_entity_poly.entity_id
_entity_poly.type
_entity_poly.pdbx_seq_one_letter_code
_entity_poly.pdbx_strand_id
1 'polypeptide(L)'
;MSELAIGTPFENSIELIGGQKFPDIVAKKFYGIEVKSTTQNHWKTTGNSVMESTRVEDVERIFMLFGKLGKPIEFKCRAYEECLSEVVVTHSPRYLIDMNLEKGKTIFDKIKTPYDTLRKKKNPIKPITEYYKSKLKPGQDLWWIQDTEQASNLVIDIWNNLSRTDKQQIKNRAMVCFPEVFSNRSDKFARLIIWLVTRESIVCPNVRDLFTAGGKDDYLIKNKTYKDIPRVFIKLFDNIDSVLEVLINTSSLELAEYWDIKTTEKKKIMDWIDLIAFNSKSVQGANHLDIKKMLTELIL
;
A
#
# COMPACT_ATOMS: atom_id res chain seq x y z
N MET A 1 12.80 -19.60 28.12
CA MET A 1 11.38 -20.00 28.23
C MET A 1 11.23 -21.34 28.93
N SER A 2 11.95 -22.39 28.52
CA SER A 2 11.86 -23.71 29.16
C SER A 2 12.17 -23.71 30.66
N GLU A 3 13.14 -22.90 31.09
CA GLU A 3 13.47 -22.71 32.52
C GLU A 3 12.31 -22.10 33.34
N LEU A 4 11.53 -21.19 32.75
CA LEU A 4 10.36 -20.58 33.40
C LEU A 4 9.14 -21.51 33.42
N ALA A 5 9.17 -22.60 32.65
CA ALA A 5 8.09 -23.57 32.57
C ALA A 5 8.25 -24.71 33.59
N ILE A 6 9.40 -24.79 34.30
CA ILE A 6 9.65 -25.82 35.33
C ILE A 6 8.58 -25.74 36.42
N GLY A 7 7.96 -26.88 36.75
CA GLY A 7 6.88 -26.97 37.73
C GLY A 7 5.50 -26.54 37.20
N THR A 8 5.40 -26.11 35.94
CA THR A 8 4.12 -25.79 35.30
C THR A 8 3.65 -26.96 34.44
N PRO A 9 2.37 -27.00 34.03
CA PRO A 9 1.91 -27.97 33.06
C PRO A 9 2.76 -27.97 31.78
N PHE A 10 3.36 -26.85 31.38
CA PHE A 10 4.12 -26.71 30.13
C PHE A 10 5.58 -27.17 30.19
N GLU A 11 6.06 -27.65 31.34
CA GLU A 11 7.42 -28.15 31.49
C GLU A 11 7.78 -29.18 30.40
N ASN A 12 8.98 -29.04 29.82
CA ASN A 12 9.51 -29.91 28.76
C ASN A 12 8.61 -30.07 27.52
N SER A 13 7.70 -29.13 27.28
CA SER A 13 6.75 -29.20 26.15
C SER A 13 6.83 -28.04 25.15
N ILE A 14 7.69 -27.05 25.42
CA ILE A 14 7.84 -25.84 24.62
C ILE A 14 8.92 -26.09 23.56
N GLU A 15 8.51 -26.03 22.30
CA GLU A 15 9.35 -26.29 21.13
C GLU A 15 9.30 -25.09 20.18
N LEU A 16 10.49 -24.63 19.75
CA LEU A 16 10.60 -23.67 18.64
C LEU A 16 10.48 -24.46 17.34
N ILE A 17 9.42 -24.19 16.57
CA ILE A 17 9.19 -24.82 15.29
C ILE A 17 9.91 -23.98 14.22
N GLY A 18 11.20 -24.27 14.02
CA GLY A 18 11.99 -23.62 12.97
C GLY A 18 11.51 -23.95 11.54
N GLY A 19 11.88 -23.11 10.58
CA GLY A 19 11.53 -23.26 9.16
C GLY A 19 10.26 -22.50 8.77
N GLN A 20 9.72 -22.78 7.58
CA GLN A 20 8.46 -22.18 7.09
C GLN A 20 7.24 -22.91 7.68
N LYS A 21 7.13 -23.00 9.00
CA LYS A 21 5.99 -23.63 9.70
C LYS A 21 5.19 -22.60 10.49
N PHE A 22 3.92 -22.90 10.71
CA PHE A 22 3.00 -22.04 11.47
C PHE A 22 2.33 -22.86 12.59
N PRO A 23 2.36 -22.42 13.85
CA PRO A 23 3.00 -21.21 14.41
C PRO A 23 4.49 -21.40 14.73
N ASP A 24 5.19 -20.31 15.03
CA ASP A 24 6.63 -20.30 15.35
C ASP A 24 6.99 -21.15 16.59
N ILE A 25 6.12 -21.22 17.59
CA ILE A 25 6.36 -21.94 18.86
C ILE A 25 5.17 -22.80 19.18
N VAL A 26 5.41 -24.04 19.61
CA VAL A 26 4.36 -24.97 20.06
C VAL A 26 4.62 -25.37 21.50
N ALA A 27 3.56 -25.41 22.29
CA ALA A 27 3.56 -25.85 23.67
C ALA A 27 2.47 -26.90 23.87
N LYS A 28 2.81 -28.00 24.57
CA LYS A 28 1.87 -29.13 24.80
C LYS A 28 1.25 -29.72 23.53
N LYS A 29 1.82 -29.49 22.35
CA LYS A 29 1.25 -29.81 21.02
C LYS A 29 -0.02 -29.05 20.63
N PHE A 30 -0.86 -28.67 21.61
CA PHE A 30 -2.16 -28.03 21.36
C PHE A 30 -2.12 -26.50 21.27
N TYR A 31 -1.11 -25.87 21.88
CA TYR A 31 -1.00 -24.40 21.95
C TYR A 31 0.12 -23.91 21.06
N GLY A 32 -0.16 -22.84 20.32
CA GLY A 32 0.77 -22.20 19.42
C GLY A 32 1.00 -20.74 19.77
N ILE A 33 2.21 -20.24 19.57
CA ILE A 33 2.54 -18.82 19.63
C ILE A 33 3.17 -18.41 18.31
N GLU A 34 2.51 -17.49 17.61
CA GLU A 34 3.06 -16.82 16.44
C GLU A 34 3.68 -15.50 16.88
N VAL A 35 4.91 -15.23 16.44
CA VAL A 35 5.65 -14.03 16.84
C VAL A 35 5.80 -13.11 15.63
N LYS A 36 5.40 -11.85 15.81
CA LYS A 36 5.61 -10.79 14.82
C LYS A 36 6.17 -9.54 15.49
N SER A 37 6.87 -8.74 14.71
CA SER A 37 7.34 -7.43 15.15
C SER A 37 7.30 -6.40 14.03
N THR A 38 7.29 -5.13 14.42
CA THR A 38 7.52 -4.00 13.50
C THR A 38 8.50 -3.02 14.14
N THR A 39 9.32 -2.37 13.33
CA THR A 39 10.16 -1.24 13.76
C THR A 39 9.42 0.09 13.71
N GLN A 40 8.24 0.12 13.09
CA GLN A 40 7.38 1.30 13.00
C GLN A 40 6.44 1.43 14.20
N ASN A 41 5.81 2.59 14.37
CA ASN A 41 4.89 2.82 15.49
C ASN A 41 3.44 2.44 15.13
N HIS A 42 3.19 1.17 14.77
CA HIS A 42 1.85 0.64 14.47
C HIS A 42 1.65 -0.79 14.98
N TRP A 43 0.39 -1.22 15.04
CA TRP A 43 -0.03 -2.54 15.53
C TRP A 43 -0.54 -3.48 14.43
N LYS A 44 -0.26 -3.13 13.17
CA LYS A 44 -0.71 -3.87 11.99
C LYS A 44 0.45 -4.63 11.33
N THR A 45 0.19 -5.79 10.75
CA THR A 45 1.15 -6.47 9.87
C THR A 45 0.46 -7.51 9.01
N THR A 46 1.16 -8.06 8.02
CA THR A 46 0.66 -9.21 7.26
C THR A 46 0.93 -10.49 8.05
N GLY A 47 -0.11 -11.31 8.22
CA GLY A 47 -0.05 -12.61 8.88
C GLY A 47 0.20 -13.76 7.92
N ASN A 48 -0.23 -14.96 8.32
CA ASN A 48 -0.05 -16.17 7.53
C ASN A 48 -1.06 -16.30 6.39
N SER A 49 -0.78 -17.23 5.47
CA SER A 49 -1.67 -17.56 4.35
C SER A 49 -3.02 -18.07 4.86
N VAL A 50 -4.10 -17.66 4.20
CA VAL A 50 -5.47 -18.15 4.45
C VAL A 50 -5.57 -19.67 4.26
N MET A 51 -4.71 -20.23 3.39
CA MET A 51 -4.67 -21.66 3.12
C MET A 51 -4.02 -22.48 4.25
N GLU A 52 -3.22 -21.84 5.12
CA GLU A 52 -2.55 -22.47 6.26
C GLU A 52 -1.81 -23.79 5.95
N SER A 53 -1.24 -23.92 4.75
CA SER A 53 -0.58 -25.15 4.28
C SER A 53 0.65 -25.57 5.11
N THR A 54 1.21 -24.66 5.87
CA THR A 54 2.38 -24.87 6.74
C THR A 54 2.02 -25.09 8.20
N ARG A 55 0.72 -25.23 8.52
CA ARG A 55 0.24 -25.37 9.89
C ARG A 55 0.70 -26.68 10.52
N VAL A 56 1.14 -26.63 11.78
CA VAL A 56 1.34 -27.82 12.61
C VAL A 56 -0.02 -28.43 12.97
N GLU A 57 -0.26 -29.68 12.56
CA GLU A 57 -1.59 -30.32 12.55
C GLU A 57 -2.26 -30.37 13.94
N ASP A 58 -1.51 -30.67 14.99
CA ASP A 58 -2.03 -30.87 16.35
C ASP A 58 -2.37 -29.55 17.09
N VAL A 59 -2.00 -28.40 16.53
CA VAL A 59 -2.21 -27.10 17.20
C VAL A 59 -3.65 -26.63 17.03
N GLU A 60 -4.36 -26.47 18.14
CA GLU A 60 -5.76 -26.05 18.16
C GLU A 60 -5.94 -24.55 18.45
N ARG A 61 -5.10 -23.99 19.31
CA ARG A 61 -5.20 -22.59 19.77
C ARG A 61 -3.91 -21.86 19.49
N ILE A 62 -3.99 -20.73 18.81
CA ILE A 62 -2.81 -19.91 18.46
C ILE A 62 -2.97 -18.54 19.09
N PHE A 63 -1.91 -18.07 19.72
CA PHE A 63 -1.80 -16.71 20.23
C PHE A 63 -0.78 -15.93 19.39
N MET A 64 -1.09 -14.67 19.10
CA MET A 64 -0.21 -13.73 18.43
C MET A 64 0.53 -12.91 19.48
N LEU A 65 1.85 -13.04 19.52
CA LEU A 65 2.75 -12.16 20.27
C LEU A 65 3.33 -11.12 19.31
N PHE A 66 2.92 -9.86 19.47
CA PHE A 66 3.35 -8.76 18.61
C PHE A 66 4.23 -7.78 19.39
N GLY A 67 5.48 -7.60 18.95
CA GLY A 67 6.39 -6.55 19.42
C GLY A 67 6.39 -5.30 18.54
N LYS A 68 5.95 -4.16 19.06
CA LYS A 68 6.12 -2.85 18.44
C LYS A 68 7.42 -2.25 18.94
N LEU A 69 8.46 -2.30 18.10
CA LEU A 69 9.83 -1.92 18.45
C LEU A 69 10.17 -0.45 18.11
N GLY A 70 9.20 0.30 17.56
CA GLY A 70 9.26 1.76 17.55
C GLY A 70 9.17 2.32 18.97
N LYS A 71 9.55 3.58 19.20
CA LYS A 71 9.45 4.20 20.54
C LYS A 71 8.01 4.69 20.81
N PRO A 72 7.40 4.41 21.98
CA PRO A 72 7.86 3.50 23.02
C PRO A 72 7.76 2.03 22.59
N ILE A 73 8.72 1.22 23.04
CA ILE A 73 8.72 -0.23 22.78
C ILE A 73 7.60 -0.87 23.60
N GLU A 74 6.71 -1.59 22.93
CA GLU A 74 5.53 -2.19 23.54
C GLU A 74 5.28 -3.59 22.98
N PHE A 75 4.64 -4.44 23.77
CA PHE A 75 4.28 -5.80 23.38
C PHE A 75 2.79 -6.05 23.64
N LYS A 76 2.15 -6.81 22.75
CA LYS A 76 0.77 -7.28 22.92
C LYS A 76 0.66 -8.76 22.65
N CYS A 77 -0.19 -9.44 23.42
CA CYS A 77 -0.56 -10.83 23.19
C CYS A 77 -2.09 -10.92 23.08
N ARG A 78 -2.59 -11.55 22.01
CA ARG A 78 -4.02 -11.78 21.77
C ARG A 78 -4.23 -13.12 21.07
N ALA A 79 -5.44 -13.69 21.16
CA ALA A 79 -5.79 -14.86 20.35
C ALA A 79 -5.67 -14.51 18.85
N TYR A 80 -5.09 -15.42 18.07
CA TYR A 80 -4.77 -15.16 16.66
C TYR A 80 -6.02 -14.83 15.85
N GLU A 81 -7.09 -15.59 16.04
CA GLU A 81 -8.37 -15.39 15.35
C GLU A 81 -9.03 -14.04 15.63
N GLU A 82 -8.73 -13.41 16.78
CA GLU A 82 -9.34 -12.14 17.18
C GLU A 82 -8.64 -10.91 16.59
N CYS A 83 -7.45 -11.08 16.02
CA CYS A 83 -6.67 -9.99 15.42
C CYS A 83 -6.71 -9.98 13.88
N LEU A 84 -7.48 -10.86 13.23
CA LEU A 84 -7.53 -10.95 11.77
C LEU A 84 -8.63 -10.06 11.19
N SER A 85 -8.23 -8.87 10.73
CA SER A 85 -9.15 -7.82 10.28
C SER A 85 -9.74 -8.09 8.90
N GLU A 86 -8.88 -8.44 7.94
CA GLU A 86 -9.18 -8.58 6.51
C GLU A 86 -8.22 -9.59 5.86
N VAL A 87 -8.41 -9.84 4.57
CA VAL A 87 -7.43 -10.54 3.75
C VAL A 87 -6.78 -9.54 2.81
N VAL A 88 -5.47 -9.61 2.73
CA VAL A 88 -4.65 -8.88 1.77
C VAL A 88 -3.90 -9.89 0.93
N VAL A 89 -3.59 -9.54 -0.30
CA VAL A 89 -2.81 -10.44 -1.16
C VAL A 89 -1.44 -9.83 -1.29
N THR A 90 -0.43 -10.65 -1.02
CA THR A 90 0.98 -10.23 -1.09
C THR A 90 1.78 -11.14 -2.02
N HIS A 91 1.46 -12.43 -2.06
CA HIS A 91 1.87 -13.43 -3.06
C HIS A 91 0.86 -14.59 -3.08
N SER A 92 0.34 -14.89 -1.89
CA SER A 92 -0.90 -15.61 -1.66
C SER A 92 -1.81 -14.75 -0.78
N PRO A 93 -3.11 -15.07 -0.72
CA PRO A 93 -4.05 -14.44 0.20
C PRO A 93 -3.61 -14.67 1.65
N ARG A 94 -3.33 -13.59 2.37
CA ARG A 94 -2.86 -13.59 3.76
C ARG A 94 -3.80 -12.77 4.63
N TYR A 95 -3.92 -13.14 5.89
CA TYR A 95 -4.67 -12.31 6.83
C TYR A 95 -3.92 -11.02 7.15
N LEU A 96 -4.65 -9.90 7.27
CA LEU A 96 -4.12 -8.66 7.82
C LEU A 96 -4.34 -8.66 9.33
N ILE A 97 -3.25 -8.68 10.09
CA ILE A 97 -3.27 -8.62 11.55
C ILE A 97 -3.42 -7.17 11.98
N ASP A 98 -4.32 -6.92 12.92
CA ASP A 98 -4.44 -5.66 13.67
C ASP A 98 -4.63 -5.96 15.15
N MET A 99 -3.61 -5.67 15.98
CA MET A 99 -3.69 -5.93 17.42
C MET A 99 -4.64 -4.99 18.16
N ASN A 100 -5.14 -3.94 17.51
CA ASN A 100 -6.16 -3.02 18.04
C ASN A 100 -7.57 -3.33 17.51
N LEU A 101 -7.75 -4.44 16.80
CA LEU A 101 -9.04 -4.77 16.20
C LEU A 101 -10.13 -4.92 17.28
N GLU A 102 -11.21 -4.18 17.08
CA GLU A 102 -12.41 -4.23 17.93
C GLU A 102 -13.16 -5.55 17.77
N LYS A 103 -13.87 -5.96 18.82
CA LYS A 103 -14.73 -7.15 18.78
C LYS A 103 -15.80 -7.01 17.70
N GLY A 104 -16.04 -8.07 16.92
CA GLY A 104 -17.04 -8.06 15.85
C GLY A 104 -16.55 -7.48 14.53
N LYS A 105 -15.27 -7.10 14.42
CA LYS A 105 -14.67 -6.53 13.20
C LYS A 105 -13.72 -7.49 12.47
N THR A 106 -13.63 -8.74 12.91
CA THR A 106 -12.79 -9.74 12.24
C THR A 106 -13.33 -10.08 10.86
N ILE A 107 -12.47 -10.65 10.01
CA ILE A 107 -12.93 -11.22 8.73
C ILE A 107 -13.96 -12.34 8.96
N PHE A 108 -13.84 -13.09 10.06
CA PHE A 108 -14.76 -14.17 10.44
C PHE A 108 -16.16 -13.65 10.79
N ASP A 109 -16.23 -12.51 11.49
CA ASP A 109 -17.50 -11.82 11.78
C ASP A 109 -18.15 -11.32 10.49
N LYS A 110 -17.34 -10.73 9.59
CA LYS A 110 -17.78 -10.21 8.28
C LYS A 110 -18.40 -11.30 7.41
N ILE A 111 -17.75 -12.46 7.31
CA ILE A 111 -18.20 -13.62 6.51
C ILE A 111 -19.14 -14.56 7.29
N LYS A 112 -19.44 -14.26 8.55
CA LYS A 112 -20.26 -15.07 9.46
C LYS A 112 -19.81 -16.54 9.53
N THR A 113 -18.50 -16.78 9.51
CA THR A 113 -17.91 -18.14 9.60
C THR A 113 -16.78 -18.12 10.62
N PRO A 114 -16.87 -18.88 11.73
CA PRO A 114 -15.80 -18.96 12.71
C PRO A 114 -14.48 -19.45 12.11
N TYR A 115 -13.36 -18.96 12.67
CA TYR A 115 -12.02 -19.32 12.20
C TYR A 115 -11.77 -20.83 12.13
N ASP A 116 -12.09 -21.56 13.20
CA ASP A 116 -11.91 -23.03 13.27
C ASP A 116 -12.74 -23.77 12.22
N THR A 117 -13.90 -23.24 11.85
CA THR A 117 -14.73 -23.78 10.79
C THR A 117 -14.13 -23.47 9.42
N LEU A 118 -13.64 -22.25 9.23
CA LEU A 118 -13.08 -21.81 7.95
C LEU A 118 -11.81 -22.58 7.59
N ARG A 119 -10.85 -22.69 8.53
CA ARG A 119 -9.54 -23.33 8.28
C ARG A 119 -9.65 -24.82 7.91
N LYS A 120 -10.72 -25.49 8.35
CA LYS A 120 -10.98 -26.91 8.06
C LYS A 120 -11.66 -27.14 6.71
N LYS A 121 -12.07 -26.08 5.98
CA LYS A 121 -12.67 -26.22 4.66
C LYS A 121 -11.60 -26.60 3.64
N LYS A 122 -11.96 -27.46 2.68
CA LYS A 122 -11.12 -27.79 1.51
C LYS A 122 -10.70 -26.53 0.72
N ASN A 123 -11.55 -25.51 0.72
CA ASN A 123 -11.26 -24.21 0.12
C ASN A 123 -11.67 -23.09 1.11
N PRO A 124 -10.74 -22.66 2.00
CA PRO A 124 -11.02 -21.64 3.02
C PRO A 124 -11.16 -20.25 2.41
N ILE A 125 -10.66 -20.00 1.20
CA ILE A 125 -10.74 -18.69 0.57
C ILE A 125 -12.11 -18.40 -0.06
N LYS A 126 -12.85 -19.44 -0.48
CA LYS A 126 -14.14 -19.27 -1.16
C LYS A 126 -15.14 -18.39 -0.37
N PRO A 127 -15.43 -18.63 0.92
CA PRO A 127 -16.35 -17.79 1.69
C PRO A 127 -15.90 -16.32 1.80
N ILE A 128 -14.58 -16.09 1.85
CA ILE A 128 -13.99 -14.75 1.87
C ILE A 128 -14.24 -14.05 0.54
N THR A 129 -13.96 -14.73 -0.57
CA THR A 129 -14.20 -14.16 -1.92
C THR A 129 -15.68 -13.89 -2.16
N GLU A 130 -16.58 -14.76 -1.72
CA GLU A 130 -18.04 -14.56 -1.84
C GLU A 130 -18.51 -13.34 -1.05
N TYR A 131 -17.98 -13.14 0.17
CA TYR A 131 -18.25 -11.94 0.96
C TYR A 131 -17.82 -10.67 0.22
N TYR A 132 -16.59 -10.61 -0.29
CA TYR A 132 -16.13 -9.43 -1.03
C TYR A 132 -16.93 -9.22 -2.32
N LYS A 133 -17.25 -10.29 -3.06
CA LYS A 133 -18.15 -10.23 -4.24
C LYS A 133 -19.49 -9.62 -3.91
N SER A 134 -20.09 -9.99 -2.79
CA SER A 134 -21.39 -9.44 -2.35
C SER A 134 -21.38 -7.95 -2.01
N LYS A 135 -20.18 -7.37 -1.84
CA LYS A 135 -19.98 -5.94 -1.53
C LYS A 135 -19.53 -5.12 -2.73
N LEU A 136 -19.31 -5.75 -3.89
CA LEU A 136 -18.93 -5.06 -5.11
C LEU A 136 -20.06 -4.14 -5.57
N LYS A 137 -19.69 -2.90 -5.92
CA LYS A 137 -20.57 -1.96 -6.61
C LYS A 137 -20.57 -2.26 -8.11
N PRO A 138 -21.58 -1.80 -8.87
CA PRO A 138 -21.54 -1.86 -10.33
C PRO A 138 -20.23 -1.29 -10.88
N GLY A 139 -19.50 -2.10 -11.65
CA GLY A 139 -18.19 -1.74 -12.21
C GLY A 139 -16.97 -2.08 -11.35
N GLN A 140 -17.13 -2.67 -10.16
CA GLN A 140 -16.03 -3.25 -9.39
C GLN A 140 -15.92 -4.76 -9.66
N ASP A 141 -14.70 -5.30 -9.64
CA ASP A 141 -14.45 -6.74 -9.75
C ASP A 141 -13.29 -7.17 -8.84
N LEU A 142 -13.19 -8.47 -8.56
CA LEU A 142 -12.05 -9.07 -7.88
C LEU A 142 -10.97 -9.41 -8.91
N TRP A 143 -9.76 -8.86 -8.76
CA TRP A 143 -8.68 -9.03 -9.75
C TRP A 143 -7.90 -10.34 -9.64
N TRP A 144 -8.17 -11.21 -8.67
CA TRP A 144 -7.63 -12.59 -8.70
C TRP A 144 -8.44 -13.60 -7.88
N ILE A 145 -8.70 -14.74 -8.51
CA ILE A 145 -8.67 -16.08 -7.89
C ILE A 145 -7.81 -16.93 -8.84
N GLN A 146 -6.50 -16.66 -8.92
CA GLN A 146 -5.51 -17.54 -9.51
C GLN A 146 -4.10 -17.21 -9.00
N ASP A 147 -3.25 -18.24 -9.03
CA ASP A 147 -2.05 -18.50 -8.24
C ASP A 147 -0.80 -17.66 -8.62
N THR A 148 -0.85 -16.32 -8.64
CA THR A 148 0.32 -15.50 -9.03
C THR A 148 0.60 -14.30 -8.11
N GLU A 149 1.52 -14.54 -7.20
CA GLU A 149 2.71 -13.77 -6.76
C GLU A 149 2.79 -12.22 -6.72
N GLN A 150 1.76 -11.40 -6.96
CA GLN A 150 1.90 -9.95 -6.75
C GLN A 150 0.75 -9.30 -5.99
N ALA A 151 1.13 -8.49 -5.00
CA ALA A 151 0.28 -7.84 -4.03
C ALA A 151 -0.60 -6.73 -4.61
N SER A 152 -1.91 -6.75 -4.37
CA SER A 152 -2.79 -5.56 -4.46
C SER A 152 -4.04 -5.72 -3.58
N ASN A 153 -4.88 -4.68 -3.50
CA ASN A 153 -6.16 -4.73 -2.77
C ASN A 153 -7.16 -5.66 -3.47
N LEU A 154 -7.96 -6.40 -2.70
CA LEU A 154 -8.89 -7.42 -3.21
C LEU A 154 -9.92 -6.92 -4.26
N VAL A 155 -10.16 -5.61 -4.32
CA VAL A 155 -11.17 -4.99 -5.17
C VAL A 155 -10.48 -3.99 -6.10
N ILE A 156 -10.71 -4.13 -7.40
CA ILE A 156 -10.38 -3.07 -8.36
C ILE A 156 -11.54 -2.07 -8.44
N ASP A 157 -11.20 -0.77 -8.38
CA ASP A 157 -12.16 0.31 -8.63
C ASP A 157 -11.92 0.95 -10.00
N ILE A 158 -12.95 1.62 -10.51
CA ILE A 158 -12.86 2.45 -11.70
C ILE A 158 -12.63 3.88 -11.24
N TRP A 159 -11.69 4.58 -11.87
CA TRP A 159 -11.35 5.97 -11.56
C TRP A 159 -12.57 6.87 -11.30
N ASN A 160 -13.62 6.71 -12.11
CA ASN A 160 -14.83 7.52 -12.05
C ASN A 160 -15.59 7.40 -10.72
N ASN A 161 -15.51 6.25 -10.04
CA ASN A 161 -16.20 5.98 -8.78
C ASN A 161 -15.50 6.60 -7.55
N LEU A 162 -14.24 6.98 -7.69
CA LEU A 162 -13.45 7.54 -6.61
C LEU A 162 -13.98 8.91 -6.18
N SER A 163 -13.86 9.21 -4.88
CA SER A 163 -14.19 10.52 -4.35
C SER A 163 -13.29 11.60 -4.95
N ARG A 164 -13.73 12.86 -4.89
CA ARG A 164 -12.92 13.98 -5.38
C ARG A 164 -11.58 14.07 -4.64
N THR A 165 -11.59 13.79 -3.33
CA THR A 165 -10.40 13.80 -2.48
C THR A 165 -9.42 12.69 -2.88
N ASP A 166 -9.89 11.46 -3.05
CA ASP A 166 -9.03 10.33 -3.44
C ASP A 166 -8.43 10.56 -4.83
N LYS A 167 -9.24 11.04 -5.79
CA LYS A 167 -8.76 11.43 -7.13
C LYS A 167 -7.63 12.45 -7.03
N GLN A 168 -7.76 13.43 -6.13
CA GLN A 168 -6.73 14.46 -5.97
C GLN A 168 -5.46 13.90 -5.32
N GLN A 169 -5.59 13.10 -4.26
CA GLN A 169 -4.43 12.46 -3.61
C GLN A 169 -3.66 11.57 -4.58
N ILE A 170 -4.35 10.75 -5.37
CA ILE A 170 -3.72 9.87 -6.35
C ILE A 170 -3.07 10.68 -7.48
N LYS A 171 -3.71 11.76 -7.96
CA LYS A 171 -3.09 12.67 -8.94
C LYS A 171 -1.81 13.30 -8.40
N ASN A 172 -1.80 13.76 -7.16
CA ASN A 172 -0.62 14.39 -6.55
C ASN A 172 0.51 13.37 -6.39
N ARG A 173 0.20 12.15 -5.90
CA ARG A 173 1.17 11.04 -5.86
C ARG A 173 1.72 10.69 -7.23
N ALA A 174 0.87 10.65 -8.26
CA ALA A 174 1.29 10.42 -9.62
C ALA A 174 2.28 11.49 -10.13
N MET A 175 2.04 12.77 -9.84
CA MET A 175 2.97 13.86 -10.21
C MET A 175 4.31 13.79 -9.48
N VAL A 176 4.34 13.24 -8.26
CA VAL A 176 5.56 13.01 -7.48
C VAL A 176 6.34 11.80 -8.01
N CYS A 177 5.68 10.66 -8.18
CA CYS A 177 6.34 9.40 -8.54
C CYS A 177 6.71 9.30 -10.03
N PHE A 178 5.99 9.97 -10.94
CA PHE A 178 6.18 9.83 -12.39
C PHE A 178 6.44 11.17 -13.09
N PRO A 179 7.64 11.78 -12.91
CA PRO A 179 7.98 13.06 -13.54
C PRO A 179 7.90 13.04 -15.09
N GLU A 180 7.99 11.88 -15.72
CA GLU A 180 7.84 11.74 -17.16
C GLU A 180 6.46 12.18 -17.68
N VAL A 181 5.43 12.24 -16.83
CA VAL A 181 4.10 12.80 -17.17
C VAL A 181 4.22 14.21 -17.76
N PHE A 182 5.23 14.96 -17.34
CA PHE A 182 5.55 16.32 -17.82
C PHE A 182 6.37 16.36 -19.11
N SER A 183 6.62 15.21 -19.75
CA SER A 183 7.27 15.11 -21.06
C SER A 183 6.27 15.12 -22.23
N ASN A 184 6.75 15.06 -23.46
CA ASN A 184 5.95 14.82 -24.67
C ASN A 184 6.16 13.41 -25.25
N ARG A 185 6.73 12.47 -24.48
CA ARG A 185 6.92 11.09 -24.94
C ARG A 185 5.56 10.39 -25.04
N SER A 186 5.42 9.49 -26.02
CA SER A 186 4.20 8.70 -26.21
C SER A 186 3.95 7.70 -25.08
N ASP A 187 5.00 7.21 -24.42
CA ASP A 187 4.98 6.21 -23.37
C ASP A 187 4.92 6.80 -21.95
N LYS A 188 4.84 8.12 -21.80
CA LYS A 188 4.97 8.81 -20.51
C LYS A 188 3.94 8.46 -19.43
N PHE A 189 2.84 7.81 -19.81
CA PHE A 189 1.83 7.33 -18.88
C PHE A 189 1.90 5.83 -18.61
N ALA A 190 2.79 5.10 -19.29
CA ALA A 190 2.84 3.63 -19.21
C ALA A 190 3.09 3.14 -17.78
N ARG A 191 4.11 3.67 -17.11
CA ARG A 191 4.42 3.32 -15.71
C ARG A 191 3.32 3.73 -14.74
N LEU A 192 2.72 4.90 -14.97
CA LEU A 192 1.59 5.39 -14.18
C LEU A 192 0.37 4.46 -14.29
N ILE A 193 0.03 3.99 -15.50
CA ILE A 193 -1.10 3.08 -15.71
C ILE A 193 -0.86 1.76 -14.98
N ILE A 194 0.35 1.20 -15.09
CA ILE A 194 0.73 -0.03 -14.38
C ILE A 194 0.62 0.20 -12.87
N TRP A 195 1.13 1.31 -12.35
CA TRP A 195 1.04 1.66 -10.93
C TRP A 195 -0.41 1.84 -10.44
N LEU A 196 -1.28 2.50 -11.22
CA LEU A 196 -2.69 2.63 -10.88
C LEU A 196 -3.35 1.26 -10.69
N VAL A 197 -3.09 0.31 -11.58
CA VAL A 197 -3.67 -1.03 -11.51
C VAL A 197 -3.03 -1.85 -10.39
N THR A 198 -1.69 -1.88 -10.33
CA THR A 198 -0.94 -2.82 -9.46
C THR A 198 -0.76 -2.34 -8.03
N ARG A 199 -0.70 -1.03 -7.79
CA ARG A 199 -0.48 -0.47 -6.45
C ARG A 199 -1.74 0.17 -5.89
N GLU A 200 -2.49 0.87 -6.74
CA GLU A 200 -3.70 1.56 -6.30
C GLU A 200 -4.98 0.75 -6.54
N SER A 201 -4.91 -0.37 -7.28
CA SER A 201 -6.09 -1.20 -7.64
C SER A 201 -7.16 -0.39 -8.38
N ILE A 202 -6.74 0.49 -9.28
CA ILE A 202 -7.61 1.40 -10.02
C ILE A 202 -7.40 1.26 -11.53
N VAL A 203 -8.51 1.10 -12.25
CA VAL A 203 -8.55 1.21 -13.71
C VAL A 203 -8.97 2.62 -14.12
N CYS A 204 -8.10 3.29 -14.89
CA CYS A 204 -8.36 4.62 -15.44
C CYS A 204 -8.29 4.61 -16.98
N PRO A 205 -9.42 4.47 -17.68
CA PRO A 205 -9.42 4.44 -19.15
C PRO A 205 -8.89 5.73 -19.80
N ASN A 206 -9.10 6.88 -19.15
CA ASN A 206 -8.80 8.20 -19.70
C ASN A 206 -7.63 8.89 -18.98
N VAL A 207 -6.59 8.13 -18.59
CA VAL A 207 -5.48 8.64 -17.77
C VAL A 207 -4.82 9.90 -18.34
N ARG A 208 -4.66 9.98 -19.67
CA ARG A 208 -4.03 11.12 -20.35
C ARG A 208 -4.78 12.43 -20.08
N ASP A 209 -6.10 12.37 -20.12
CA ASP A 209 -6.96 13.55 -20.05
C ASP A 209 -6.93 14.15 -18.63
N LEU A 210 -6.72 13.31 -17.61
CA LEU A 210 -6.53 13.75 -16.22
C LEU A 210 -5.43 14.80 -16.09
N PHE A 211 -4.35 14.65 -16.86
CA PHE A 211 -3.17 15.52 -16.79
C PHE A 211 -3.13 16.56 -17.90
N THR A 212 -3.68 16.29 -19.08
CA THR A 212 -3.43 17.12 -20.27
C THR A 212 -4.66 17.81 -20.85
N ALA A 213 -5.88 17.41 -20.49
CA ALA A 213 -7.10 18.04 -21.02
C ALA A 213 -7.21 19.50 -20.58
N GLY A 214 -7.39 20.40 -21.57
CA GLY A 214 -7.56 21.85 -21.35
C GLY A 214 -6.57 22.76 -22.09
N GLY A 215 -5.77 22.25 -23.03
CA GLY A 215 -4.94 23.08 -23.92
C GLY A 215 -3.79 23.82 -23.22
N LYS A 216 -3.72 25.14 -23.40
CA LYS A 216 -2.74 26.05 -22.81
C LYS A 216 -3.45 27.19 -22.08
N ASP A 217 -2.78 27.81 -21.12
CA ASP A 217 -3.28 28.95 -20.35
C ASP A 217 -2.16 29.86 -19.87
N ASP A 218 -2.51 31.06 -19.42
CA ASP A 218 -1.56 31.97 -18.76
C ASP A 218 -1.50 31.66 -17.25
N TYR A 219 -0.34 31.87 -16.63
CA TYR A 219 -0.16 31.66 -15.18
C TYR A 219 0.64 32.79 -14.54
N LEU A 220 0.15 33.29 -13.41
CA LEU A 220 0.80 34.36 -12.64
C LEU A 220 1.64 33.75 -11.52
N ILE A 221 2.96 33.96 -11.56
CA ILE A 221 3.86 33.63 -10.46
C ILE A 221 4.38 34.94 -9.90
N LYS A 222 4.06 35.23 -8.63
CA LYS A 222 4.36 36.51 -7.97
C LYS A 222 3.80 37.66 -8.82
N ASN A 223 4.65 38.45 -9.45
CA ASN A 223 4.26 39.60 -10.29
C ASN A 223 4.53 39.39 -11.79
N LYS A 224 4.81 38.15 -12.22
CA LYS A 224 5.14 37.83 -13.61
C LYS A 224 4.13 36.87 -14.21
N THR A 225 3.49 37.31 -15.30
CA THR A 225 2.59 36.45 -16.09
C THR A 225 3.41 35.68 -17.12
N TYR A 226 3.31 34.35 -17.06
CA TYR A 226 3.86 33.43 -18.05
C TYR A 226 2.74 33.02 -18.99
N LYS A 227 2.97 33.14 -20.30
CA LYS A 227 1.95 32.89 -21.32
C LYS A 227 2.06 31.50 -21.92
N ASP A 228 0.93 31.00 -22.43
CA ASP A 228 0.84 29.79 -23.25
C ASP A 228 1.39 28.52 -22.57
N ILE A 229 1.16 28.38 -21.26
CA ILE A 229 1.66 27.26 -20.47
C ILE A 229 0.79 26.02 -20.74
N PRO A 230 1.39 24.87 -21.12
CA PRO A 230 0.65 23.62 -21.28
C PRO A 230 -0.09 23.22 -20.01
N ARG A 231 -1.33 22.73 -20.14
CA ARG A 231 -2.24 22.44 -19.02
C ARG A 231 -1.68 21.48 -17.97
N VAL A 232 -0.77 20.58 -18.36
CA VAL A 232 -0.09 19.67 -17.43
C VAL A 232 0.70 20.42 -16.35
N PHE A 233 1.34 21.53 -16.71
CA PHE A 233 2.08 22.38 -15.77
C PHE A 233 1.15 23.27 -14.96
N ILE A 234 0.09 23.82 -15.59
CA ILE A 234 -0.95 24.57 -14.85
C ILE A 234 -1.53 23.72 -13.72
N LYS A 235 -1.93 22.48 -14.02
CA LYS A 235 -2.47 21.55 -13.01
C LYS A 235 -1.46 21.23 -11.90
N LEU A 236 -0.17 21.21 -12.22
CA LEU A 236 0.89 21.06 -11.21
C LEU A 236 0.97 22.30 -10.33
N PHE A 237 1.05 23.49 -10.93
CA PHE A 237 1.20 24.75 -10.20
C PHE A 237 0.00 25.04 -9.31
N ASP A 238 -1.22 24.79 -9.79
CA ASP A 238 -2.47 24.93 -9.02
C ASP A 238 -2.51 24.03 -7.77
N ASN A 239 -1.75 22.94 -7.75
CA ASN A 239 -1.75 21.95 -6.66
C ASN A 239 -0.39 21.83 -5.98
N ILE A 240 0.50 22.81 -6.16
CA ILE A 240 1.92 22.67 -5.79
C ILE A 240 2.11 22.37 -4.30
N ASP A 241 1.34 23.02 -3.42
CA ASP A 241 1.43 22.81 -1.97
C ASP A 241 1.11 21.37 -1.57
N SER A 242 0.02 20.80 -2.12
CA SER A 242 -0.36 19.41 -1.84
C SER A 242 0.58 18.40 -2.51
N VAL A 243 1.18 18.75 -3.64
CA VAL A 243 2.21 17.92 -4.29
C VAL A 243 3.50 17.92 -3.45
N LEU A 244 3.89 19.07 -2.91
CA LEU A 244 5.03 19.19 -1.99
C LEU A 244 4.80 18.43 -0.70
N GLU A 245 3.61 18.48 -0.12
CA GLU A 245 3.26 17.70 1.06
C GLU A 245 3.46 16.19 0.81
N VAL A 246 2.98 15.70 -0.34
CA VAL A 246 3.21 14.30 -0.74
C VAL A 246 4.70 14.01 -0.91
N LEU A 247 5.45 14.90 -1.58
CA LEU A 247 6.89 14.74 -1.80
C LEU A 247 7.69 14.72 -0.49
N ILE A 248 7.34 15.58 0.47
CA ILE A 248 7.97 15.64 1.80
C ILE A 248 7.65 14.40 2.62
N ASN A 249 6.42 13.90 2.55
CA ASN A 249 5.99 12.72 3.30
C ASN A 249 6.42 11.39 2.67
N THR A 250 6.85 11.40 1.40
CA THR A 250 7.38 10.20 0.73
C THR A 250 8.88 10.06 1.00
N SER A 251 9.32 8.87 1.40
CA SER A 251 10.74 8.62 1.74
C SER A 251 11.63 8.71 0.50
N SER A 252 12.88 9.15 0.68
CA SER A 252 13.86 9.20 -0.41
C SER A 252 14.19 7.84 -1.00
N LEU A 253 14.03 6.76 -0.23
CA LEU A 253 14.22 5.39 -0.71
C LEU A 253 13.13 5.01 -1.71
N GLU A 254 11.86 5.26 -1.36
CA GLU A 254 10.73 5.00 -2.24
C GLU A 254 10.80 5.85 -3.52
N LEU A 255 11.12 7.14 -3.40
CA LEU A 255 11.28 8.03 -4.57
C LEU A 255 12.41 7.58 -5.49
N ALA A 256 13.51 7.08 -4.93
CA ALA A 256 14.62 6.56 -5.71
C ALA A 256 14.21 5.37 -6.59
N GLU A 257 13.33 4.50 -6.09
CA GLU A 257 12.78 3.38 -6.88
C GLU A 257 11.91 3.88 -8.04
N TYR A 258 11.06 4.88 -7.81
CA TYR A 258 10.19 5.43 -8.85
C TYR A 258 10.96 6.24 -9.90
N TRP A 259 12.00 6.98 -9.50
CA TRP A 259 12.74 7.84 -10.39
C TRP A 259 13.93 7.15 -11.08
N ASP A 260 14.29 5.95 -10.64
CA ASP A 260 15.49 5.22 -11.07
C ASP A 260 16.78 6.04 -10.89
N ILE A 261 16.81 6.88 -9.84
CA ILE A 261 17.97 7.70 -9.45
C ILE A 261 18.12 7.71 -7.94
N LYS A 262 19.36 7.78 -7.45
CA LYS A 262 19.61 7.94 -6.01
C LYS A 262 19.28 9.36 -5.56
N THR A 263 18.43 9.49 -4.54
CA THR A 263 18.13 10.76 -3.87
C THR A 263 18.28 10.63 -2.35
N THR A 264 18.16 11.74 -1.62
CA THR A 264 18.22 11.80 -0.15
C THR A 264 17.15 12.73 0.38
N GLU A 265 16.77 12.60 1.65
CA GLU A 265 15.78 13.50 2.28
C GLU A 265 16.09 14.98 2.11
N LYS A 266 17.38 15.36 2.09
CA LYS A 266 17.82 16.75 1.90
C LYS A 266 17.76 17.23 0.44
N LYS A 267 17.77 16.31 -0.52
CA LYS A 267 17.87 16.62 -1.96
C LYS A 267 16.61 16.33 -2.76
N LYS A 268 15.71 15.47 -2.25
CA LYS A 268 14.55 14.97 -2.99
C LYS A 268 13.68 16.04 -3.64
N ILE A 269 13.55 17.21 -3.01
CA ILE A 269 12.81 18.34 -3.58
C ILE A 269 13.52 18.90 -4.81
N MET A 270 14.82 19.17 -4.71
CA MET A 270 15.59 19.70 -5.83
C MET A 270 15.74 18.66 -6.95
N ASP A 271 15.97 17.40 -6.61
CA ASP A 271 16.06 16.31 -7.59
C ASP A 271 14.73 16.14 -8.35
N TRP A 272 13.59 16.26 -7.67
CA TRP A 272 12.27 16.24 -8.31
C TRP A 272 12.04 17.44 -9.24
N ILE A 273 12.42 18.65 -8.82
CA ILE A 273 12.37 19.85 -9.68
C ILE A 273 13.22 19.63 -10.94
N ASP A 274 14.43 19.09 -10.79
CA ASP A 274 15.33 18.81 -11.89
C ASP A 274 14.78 17.74 -12.85
N LEU A 275 14.13 16.70 -12.32
CA LEU A 275 13.45 15.69 -13.13
C LEU A 275 12.29 16.28 -13.94
N ILE A 276 11.47 17.14 -13.35
CA ILE A 276 10.38 17.79 -14.10
C ILE A 276 10.94 18.72 -15.17
N ALA A 277 11.92 19.55 -14.83
CA ALA A 277 12.56 20.45 -15.76
C ALA A 277 13.30 19.71 -16.89
N PHE A 278 13.87 18.54 -16.63
CA PHE A 278 14.45 17.68 -17.64
C PHE A 278 13.38 17.16 -18.61
N ASN A 279 12.27 16.62 -18.08
CA ASN A 279 11.19 16.07 -18.89
C ASN A 279 10.46 17.15 -19.71
N SER A 280 10.31 18.36 -19.17
CA SER A 280 9.61 19.47 -19.84
C SER A 280 10.31 19.93 -21.12
N LYS A 281 11.61 19.72 -21.28
CA LYS A 281 12.37 20.09 -22.50
C LYS A 281 11.85 19.41 -23.76
N SER A 282 11.18 18.27 -23.63
CA SER A 282 10.57 17.56 -24.76
C SER A 282 9.22 18.15 -25.19
N VAL A 283 8.64 19.04 -24.38
CA VAL A 283 7.33 19.66 -24.64
C VAL A 283 7.54 20.93 -25.45
N GLN A 284 7.34 20.83 -26.77
CA GLN A 284 7.52 21.97 -27.70
C GLN A 284 6.79 23.24 -27.25
N GLY A 285 5.60 23.09 -26.68
CA GLY A 285 4.79 24.19 -26.16
C GLY A 285 5.30 24.84 -24.87
N ALA A 286 6.41 24.36 -24.30
CA ALA A 286 7.05 24.88 -23.10
C ALA A 286 8.51 25.31 -23.32
N ASN A 287 9.02 25.30 -24.56
CA ASN A 287 10.42 25.63 -24.86
C ASN A 287 10.82 27.07 -24.46
N HIS A 288 9.85 27.98 -24.41
CA HIS A 288 10.03 29.37 -23.97
C HIS A 288 9.97 29.54 -22.45
N LEU A 289 9.67 28.47 -21.70
CA LEU A 289 9.48 28.49 -20.26
C LEU A 289 10.72 27.92 -19.56
N ASP A 290 11.13 28.58 -18.47
CA ASP A 290 12.10 28.02 -17.53
C ASP A 290 11.34 27.34 -16.38
N ILE A 291 10.95 26.09 -16.61
CA ILE A 291 10.16 25.31 -15.65
C ILE A 291 10.90 25.13 -14.32
N LYS A 292 12.23 24.98 -14.35
CA LYS A 292 13.04 24.89 -13.12
C LYS A 292 12.93 26.16 -12.30
N LYS A 293 13.11 27.32 -12.92
CA LYS A 293 12.96 28.61 -12.26
C LYS A 293 11.53 28.84 -11.75
N MET A 294 10.52 28.51 -12.54
CA MET A 294 9.12 28.66 -12.14
C MET A 294 8.77 27.82 -10.91
N LEU A 295 9.18 26.54 -10.89
CA LEU A 295 9.01 25.67 -9.72
C LEU A 295 9.79 26.17 -8.52
N THR A 296 11.03 26.61 -8.72
CA THR A 296 11.86 27.20 -7.66
C THR A 296 11.16 28.42 -7.05
N GLU A 297 10.60 29.32 -7.87
CA GLU A 297 9.88 30.51 -7.40
C GLU A 297 8.58 30.21 -6.64
N LEU A 298 7.95 29.07 -6.91
CA LEU A 298 6.73 28.61 -6.26
C LEU A 298 7.02 27.87 -4.94
N ILE A 299 8.16 27.19 -4.84
CA ILE A 299 8.49 26.28 -3.73
C ILE A 299 9.44 26.93 -2.71
N LEU A 300 10.36 27.79 -3.17
CA LEU A 300 11.46 28.39 -2.40
C LEU A 300 11.35 29.92 -2.34
#